data_AF-A0A127F909-F1
#
_entry.id   AF-A0A127F909-F1
#
_cell.length_a   1.000
_cell.length_b   1.000
_cell.length_c   1.000
_cell.angle_alpha   90.00
_cell.angle_beta   90.00
_cell.angle_gamma   90.00
#
_symmetry.space_group_name_H-M   'P 1'
#
loop_
_entity.id
_entity.type
_entity.pdbx_description
1 polymer ?
#
loop_
_entity_poly.entity_id
_entity_poly.type
_entity_poly.pdbx_seq_one_letter_code
_entity_poly.pdbx_strand_id
1 'polypeptide(L)'
;MAHPSAAHVEEWDRIHSGSGQQSMLYGSAFDPFANSSSSGPHQGMSVVIAAAILSSLVMQGYHASDVETPFKQWRMQFRSGPDYPHRENDQSASLVTRSLETLESQLQLTKSQLASALQVERATLYQWFRGVQPRSRARDRIVALEHFAGEWVSAGLGSARASWHMRTPGDVMSRTLGEMLSAEHLDMEALRRLIRAATAGPLELTELRGIDGFPAEDALEQRRRRRDKYAPSYADKE
;
A
#
# COMPACT_ATOMS: atom_id res chain seq x y z
N MET A 1 -16.21 -20.24 -15.47
CA MET A 1 -15.90 -18.87 -15.01
C MET A 1 -17.08 -18.39 -14.19
N ALA A 2 -16.92 -18.21 -12.88
CA ALA A 2 -18.01 -17.85 -11.98
C ALA A 2 -18.08 -16.33 -11.85
N HIS A 3 -19.22 -15.73 -12.20
CA HIS A 3 -19.49 -14.32 -11.94
C HIS A 3 -19.60 -14.08 -10.42
N PRO A 4 -19.06 -12.99 -9.87
CA PRO A 4 -19.35 -12.60 -8.50
C PRO A 4 -20.85 -12.29 -8.36
N SER A 5 -21.47 -12.93 -7.36
CA SER A 5 -22.91 -12.83 -7.07
C SER A 5 -23.30 -11.43 -6.61
N ALA A 6 -24.30 -10.83 -7.25
CA ALA A 6 -24.90 -9.53 -6.89
C ALA A 6 -25.40 -9.46 -5.44
N ALA A 7 -25.63 -10.61 -4.79
CA ALA A 7 -26.05 -10.69 -3.39
C ALA A 7 -25.03 -10.13 -2.38
N HIS A 8 -23.75 -9.99 -2.76
CA HIS A 8 -22.72 -9.49 -1.84
C HIS A 8 -22.71 -7.96 -1.69
N VAL A 9 -23.33 -7.22 -2.62
CA VAL A 9 -23.36 -5.74 -2.60
C VAL A 9 -24.53 -5.23 -1.74
N GLU A 10 -25.67 -5.90 -1.74
CA GLU A 10 -26.87 -5.46 -1.00
C GLU A 10 -26.75 -5.59 0.54
N GLU A 11 -25.89 -6.49 1.04
CA GLU A 11 -25.71 -6.67 2.49
C GLU A 11 -24.88 -5.54 3.12
N TRP A 12 -24.04 -4.85 2.33
CA TRP A 12 -23.24 -3.72 2.80
C TRP A 12 -24.03 -2.41 2.90
N ASP A 13 -24.97 -2.15 2.00
CA ASP A 13 -25.82 -0.96 2.01
C ASP A 13 -26.81 -0.97 3.20
N ARG A 14 -27.22 -2.16 3.65
CA ARG A 14 -28.13 -2.34 4.79
C ARG A 14 -27.51 -1.95 6.14
N ILE A 15 -26.18 -2.08 6.28
CA ILE A 15 -25.45 -1.72 7.50
C ILE A 15 -25.22 -0.20 7.59
N HIS A 16 -25.19 0.52 6.47
CA HIS A 16 -24.83 1.95 6.43
C HIS A 16 -26.01 2.91 6.20
N SER A 17 -27.18 2.41 5.79
CA SER A 17 -28.38 3.25 5.56
C SER A 17 -29.21 3.58 6.82
N GLY A 18 -28.73 3.19 8.01
CA GLY A 18 -29.43 3.36 9.28
C GLY A 18 -29.12 4.67 10.02
N SER A 19 -29.32 5.85 9.42
CA SER A 19 -29.47 7.11 10.18
C SER A 19 -30.18 8.21 9.38
N GLY A 20 -31.42 7.91 8.99
CA GLY A 20 -32.37 8.96 8.65
C GLY A 20 -32.84 9.68 9.92
N GLN A 21 -32.24 10.82 10.24
CA GLN A 21 -32.95 11.87 10.99
C GLN A 21 -32.91 13.19 10.22
N GLN A 22 -34.13 13.65 9.96
CA GLN A 22 -34.50 14.97 9.52
C GLN A 22 -33.85 16.05 10.41
N SER A 23 -33.28 17.08 9.80
CA SER A 23 -33.25 18.39 10.45
C SER A 23 -33.43 19.51 9.44
N MET A 24 -34.41 20.33 9.78
CA MET A 24 -34.92 21.46 9.04
C MET A 24 -33.94 22.64 9.05
N LEU A 25 -33.98 23.39 7.95
CA LEU A 25 -33.91 24.85 7.85
C LEU A 25 -33.37 25.60 9.07
N TYR A 26 -32.18 26.22 8.94
CA TYR A 26 -31.93 27.60 9.38
C TYR A 26 -30.75 28.17 8.59
N GLY A 27 -31.00 29.27 7.89
CA GLY A 27 -29.94 30.14 7.38
C GLY A 27 -29.43 31.05 8.50
N SER A 28 -28.13 31.29 8.52
CA SER A 28 -27.53 32.41 9.23
C SER A 28 -26.20 32.76 8.58
N ALA A 29 -26.03 34.06 8.33
CA ALA A 29 -24.83 34.71 7.85
C ALA A 29 -23.63 34.41 8.77
N PHE A 30 -22.44 34.33 8.17
CA PHE A 30 -21.17 34.19 8.89
C PHE A 30 -20.28 35.39 8.56
N ASP A 31 -20.04 36.23 9.56
CA ASP A 31 -19.04 37.29 9.57
C ASP A 31 -17.63 36.70 9.65
N PRO A 32 -16.65 37.17 8.85
CA PRO A 32 -15.25 36.85 9.02
C PRO A 32 -14.61 37.94 9.88
N PHE A 33 -14.11 37.60 11.07
CA PHE A 33 -13.02 38.23 11.84
C PHE A 33 -13.28 38.08 13.35
N ALA A 34 -12.49 37.25 14.03
CA ALA A 34 -11.74 37.66 15.23
C ALA A 34 -11.23 36.45 16.05
N ASN A 35 -9.97 36.58 16.45
CA ASN A 35 -9.26 35.97 17.59
C ASN A 35 -8.87 34.49 17.51
N SER A 36 -7.59 34.13 17.49
CA SER A 36 -6.42 34.46 18.35
C SER A 36 -6.10 33.25 19.25
N SER A 37 -4.93 32.68 19.00
CA SER A 37 -3.95 32.25 20.00
C SER A 37 -4.40 31.25 21.07
N SER A 38 -3.98 29.99 20.89
CA SER A 38 -3.73 29.07 22.00
C SER A 38 -2.45 28.29 21.72
N SER A 39 -1.42 28.67 22.45
CA SER A 39 -0.13 28.02 22.62
C SER A 39 -0.27 26.71 23.40
N GLY A 40 0.35 25.64 22.91
CA GLY A 40 0.59 24.42 23.69
C GLY A 40 1.84 23.71 23.18
N PRO A 41 2.99 23.79 23.88
CA PRO A 41 4.14 22.94 23.62
C PRO A 41 4.01 21.68 24.49
N HIS A 42 4.05 20.47 23.93
CA HIS A 42 4.50 19.23 24.59
C HIS A 42 4.18 18.03 23.67
N GLN A 43 5.10 17.67 22.77
CA GLN A 43 5.21 16.30 22.24
C GLN A 43 6.52 16.18 21.45
N GLY A 44 7.59 15.82 22.16
CA GLY A 44 8.92 15.73 21.56
C GLY A 44 10.00 15.23 22.53
N MET A 45 9.73 14.20 23.32
CA MET A 45 10.75 13.51 24.13
C MET A 45 10.43 12.02 24.29
N SER A 46 10.54 11.23 23.22
CA SER A 46 10.54 9.76 23.36
C SER A 46 11.52 9.01 22.46
N VAL A 47 12.38 9.70 21.70
CA VAL A 47 13.38 9.04 20.84
C VAL A 47 14.83 9.22 21.33
N VAL A 48 15.07 10.08 22.33
CA VAL A 48 16.45 10.37 22.80
C VAL A 48 16.91 9.46 23.97
N ILE A 49 16.01 8.75 24.66
CA ILE A 49 16.38 7.91 25.82
C ILE A 49 17.06 6.60 25.40
N ALA A 50 16.84 6.10 24.19
CA ALA A 50 17.47 4.85 23.73
C ALA A 50 18.98 4.99 23.44
N ALA A 51 19.48 6.19 23.14
CA ALA A 51 20.90 6.41 22.88
C ALA A 51 21.71 6.68 24.17
N ALA A 52 21.10 7.24 25.21
CA ALA A 52 21.80 7.57 26.46
C ALA A 52 22.12 6.33 27.33
N ILE A 53 21.34 5.26 27.23
CA ILE A 53 21.59 4.03 28.00
C ILE A 53 22.78 3.24 27.42
N LEU A 54 23.06 3.35 26.12
CA LEU A 54 24.21 2.68 25.51
C LEU A 54 25.55 3.36 25.79
N SER A 55 25.57 4.69 26.01
CA SER A 55 26.81 5.40 26.37
C SER A 55 27.20 5.24 27.85
N SER A 56 26.25 4.91 28.74
CA SER A 56 26.55 4.72 30.16
C SER A 56 27.07 3.32 30.52
N LEU A 57 26.94 2.32 29.63
CA LEU A 57 27.37 0.95 29.91
C LEU A 57 28.83 0.66 29.53
N VAL A 58 29.49 1.53 28.77
CA VAL A 58 30.89 1.32 28.35
C VAL A 58 31.90 1.65 29.46
N MET A 59 31.47 2.28 30.56
CA MET A 59 32.35 2.70 31.66
C MET A 59 32.48 1.69 32.83
N GLN A 60 31.77 0.54 32.79
CA GLN A 60 31.72 -0.39 33.94
C GLN A 60 32.37 -1.77 33.74
N GLY A 61 33.17 -1.98 32.69
CA GLY A 61 33.95 -3.21 32.56
C GLY A 61 33.10 -4.48 32.41
N TYR A 62 31.92 -4.37 31.78
CA TYR A 62 31.11 -5.54 31.44
C TYR A 62 31.79 -6.37 30.34
N HIS A 63 32.13 -7.61 30.66
CA HIS A 63 32.65 -8.60 29.73
C HIS A 63 31.62 -8.87 28.60
N ALA A 64 32.10 -8.97 27.36
CA ALA A 64 31.28 -9.17 26.15
C ALA A 64 30.43 -10.46 26.13
N SER A 65 30.54 -11.33 27.14
CA SER A 65 29.76 -12.55 27.28
C SER A 65 28.37 -12.37 27.93
N ASP A 66 28.05 -11.19 28.50
CA ASP A 66 26.79 -10.98 29.26
C ASP A 66 25.69 -10.17 28.53
N VAL A 67 25.87 -9.86 27.25
CA VAL A 67 24.93 -9.01 26.48
C VAL A 67 23.78 -9.81 25.82
N GLU A 68 23.82 -11.15 25.82
CA GLU A 68 22.76 -11.96 25.21
C GLU A 68 21.47 -12.06 26.03
N THR A 69 21.54 -11.74 27.33
CA THR A 69 20.49 -12.04 28.31
C THR A 69 19.29 -11.07 28.28
N PRO A 70 19.46 -9.73 28.22
CA PRO A 70 18.30 -8.82 28.27
C PRO A 70 17.44 -8.85 27.01
N PHE A 71 18.02 -9.12 25.83
CA PHE A 71 17.25 -9.15 24.58
C PHE A 71 16.44 -10.45 24.40
N LYS A 72 16.95 -11.59 24.93
CA LYS A 72 16.19 -12.85 24.99
C LYS A 72 15.02 -12.76 25.97
N GLN A 73 15.20 -12.11 27.13
CA GLN A 73 14.10 -11.86 28.08
C GLN A 73 13.04 -10.93 27.50
N TRP A 74 13.45 -9.85 26.82
CA TRP A 74 12.51 -8.96 26.13
C TRP A 74 11.69 -9.71 25.07
N ARG A 75 12.31 -10.54 24.22
CA ARG A 75 11.58 -11.38 23.24
C ARG A 75 10.64 -12.39 23.88
N MET A 76 10.95 -12.93 25.05
CA MET A 76 10.06 -13.87 25.75
C MET A 76 8.86 -13.15 26.39
N GLN A 77 9.06 -11.94 26.91
CA GLN A 77 8.00 -11.15 27.53
C GLN A 77 6.95 -10.65 26.52
N PHE A 78 7.33 -10.45 25.25
CA PHE A 78 6.41 -10.08 24.15
C PHE A 78 5.88 -11.28 23.33
N ARG A 79 6.28 -12.53 23.66
CA ARG A 79 5.77 -13.74 22.98
C ARG A 79 4.48 -14.28 23.60
N SER A 80 4.24 -13.97 24.88
CA SER A 80 2.96 -14.17 25.55
C SER A 80 2.11 -12.93 25.32
N GLY A 81 1.58 -12.78 24.10
CA GLY A 81 0.63 -11.71 23.81
C GLY A 81 -0.55 -11.78 24.78
N PRO A 82 -1.10 -10.63 25.24
CA PRO A 82 -2.27 -10.62 26.10
C PRO A 82 -3.39 -11.45 25.44
N ASP A 83 -4.10 -12.24 26.23
CA ASP A 83 -5.29 -12.97 25.81
C ASP A 83 -6.27 -11.98 25.15
N TYR A 84 -6.23 -11.91 23.82
CA TYR A 84 -7.16 -11.08 23.07
C TYR A 84 -8.52 -11.79 23.12
N PRO A 85 -9.59 -11.11 23.56
CA PRO A 85 -10.93 -11.68 23.51
C PRO A 85 -11.32 -11.96 22.06
N HIS A 86 -11.20 -13.23 21.67
CA HIS A 86 -11.57 -13.76 20.36
C HIS A 86 -13.00 -14.30 20.39
N ARG A 87 -13.94 -13.68 19.66
CA ARG A 87 -14.94 -14.44 18.90
C ARG A 87 -15.88 -13.65 17.99
N GLU A 88 -16.22 -12.40 18.30
CA GLU A 88 -17.22 -11.68 17.47
C GLU A 88 -16.60 -10.89 16.30
N ASN A 89 -15.27 -10.67 16.32
CA ASN A 89 -14.55 -9.97 15.25
C ASN A 89 -14.04 -10.87 14.11
N ASP A 90 -14.20 -12.20 14.21
CA ASP A 90 -13.61 -13.14 13.24
C ASP A 90 -14.24 -13.00 11.84
N GLN A 91 -15.54 -12.68 11.77
CA GLN A 91 -16.23 -12.50 10.48
C GLN A 91 -15.72 -11.26 9.73
N SER A 92 -15.67 -10.11 10.38
CA SER A 92 -15.16 -8.87 9.78
C SER A 92 -13.67 -9.00 9.39
N ALA A 93 -12.88 -9.75 10.17
CA ALA A 93 -11.46 -9.98 9.88
C ALA A 93 -11.29 -10.81 8.61
N SER A 94 -12.20 -11.77 8.39
CA SER A 94 -12.25 -12.56 7.17
C SER A 94 -12.59 -11.71 5.93
N LEU A 95 -13.47 -10.71 6.06
CA LEU A 95 -13.87 -9.85 4.94
C LEU A 95 -12.72 -8.96 4.46
N VAL A 96 -12.02 -8.28 5.38
CA VAL A 96 -10.86 -7.45 5.01
C VAL A 96 -9.76 -8.28 4.36
N THR A 97 -9.46 -9.45 4.93
CA THR A 97 -8.43 -10.34 4.38
C THR A 97 -8.78 -10.76 2.95
N ARG A 98 -10.04 -11.14 2.71
CA ARG A 98 -10.55 -11.50 1.39
C ARG A 98 -10.49 -10.33 0.40
N SER A 99 -10.80 -9.11 0.84
CA SER A 99 -10.66 -7.91 0.01
C SER A 99 -9.21 -7.67 -0.40
N LEU A 100 -8.26 -7.80 0.53
CA LEU A 100 -6.84 -7.65 0.24
C LEU A 100 -6.32 -8.74 -0.73
N GLU A 101 -6.79 -9.98 -0.60
CA GLU A 101 -6.49 -11.07 -1.55
C GLU A 101 -7.11 -10.81 -2.93
N THR A 102 -8.31 -10.23 -2.96
CA THR A 102 -8.99 -9.83 -4.20
C THR A 102 -8.19 -8.74 -4.91
N LEU A 103 -7.74 -7.70 -4.20
CA LEU A 103 -6.87 -6.66 -4.74
C LEU A 103 -5.56 -7.21 -5.29
N GLU A 104 -4.90 -8.10 -4.53
CA GLU A 104 -3.65 -8.72 -4.95
C GLU A 104 -3.83 -9.56 -6.22
N SER A 105 -4.90 -10.34 -6.31
CA SER A 105 -5.15 -11.20 -7.49
C SER A 105 -5.59 -10.41 -8.73
N GLN A 106 -6.47 -9.42 -8.57
CA GLN A 106 -7.01 -8.64 -9.68
C GLN A 106 -5.98 -7.66 -10.26
N LEU A 107 -5.26 -6.93 -9.39
CA LEU A 107 -4.27 -5.95 -9.83
C LEU A 107 -2.86 -6.56 -10.01
N GLN A 108 -2.62 -7.77 -9.48
CA GLN A 108 -1.33 -8.47 -9.51
C GLN A 108 -0.17 -7.66 -8.91
N LEU A 109 -0.48 -6.81 -7.92
CA LEU A 109 0.50 -5.96 -7.25
C LEU A 109 1.36 -6.77 -6.27
N THR A 110 2.62 -6.39 -6.13
CA THR A 110 3.45 -6.91 -5.03
C THR A 110 2.93 -6.37 -3.69
N LYS A 111 3.23 -7.06 -2.58
CA LYS A 111 2.88 -6.57 -1.22
C LYS A 111 3.40 -5.16 -0.95
N SER A 112 4.56 -4.79 -1.48
CA SER A 112 5.12 -3.44 -1.33
C SER A 112 4.32 -2.39 -2.11
N GLN A 113 3.91 -2.70 -3.34
CA GLN A 113 3.06 -1.83 -4.14
C GLN A 113 1.65 -1.71 -3.55
N LEU A 114 1.07 -2.80 -3.07
CA LEU A 114 -0.22 -2.79 -2.40
C LEU A 114 -0.17 -1.97 -1.10
N ALA A 115 0.89 -2.08 -0.31
CA ALA A 115 1.09 -1.26 0.88
C ALA A 115 1.19 0.23 0.52
N SER A 116 1.93 0.56 -0.54
CA SER A 116 2.03 1.93 -1.06
C SER A 116 0.67 2.45 -1.54
N ALA A 117 -0.08 1.65 -2.31
CA ALA A 117 -1.41 1.99 -2.79
C ALA A 117 -2.40 2.19 -1.63
N LEU A 118 -2.24 1.47 -0.51
CA LEU A 118 -3.05 1.61 0.71
C LEU A 118 -2.53 2.68 1.68
N GLN A 119 -1.39 3.31 1.38
CA GLN A 119 -0.70 4.30 2.22
C GLN A 119 -0.40 3.81 3.64
N VAL A 120 0.06 2.58 3.74
CA VAL A 120 0.49 2.00 5.01
C VAL A 120 1.87 1.39 4.89
N GLU A 121 2.52 1.21 6.04
CA GLU A 121 3.73 0.42 6.09
C GLU A 121 3.43 -1.04 5.73
N ARG A 122 4.41 -1.70 5.12
CA ARG A 122 4.30 -3.11 4.75
C ARG A 122 4.04 -4.00 5.96
N ALA A 123 4.57 -3.65 7.14
CA ALA A 123 4.30 -4.37 8.39
C ALA A 123 2.81 -4.30 8.78
N THR A 124 2.19 -3.13 8.66
CA THR A 124 0.75 -2.94 8.90
C THR A 124 -0.10 -3.75 7.93
N LEU A 125 0.26 -3.77 6.64
CA LEU A 125 -0.42 -4.60 5.65
C LEU A 125 -0.38 -6.09 6.05
N TYR A 126 0.76 -6.59 6.51
CA TYR A 126 0.86 -7.99 6.98
C TYR A 126 0.04 -8.26 8.24
N GLN A 127 -0.15 -7.28 9.13
CA GLN A 127 -1.06 -7.42 10.26
C GLN A 127 -2.50 -7.58 9.78
N TRP A 128 -2.93 -6.83 8.76
CA TRP A 128 -4.27 -6.95 8.19
C TRP A 128 -4.51 -8.31 7.53
N PHE A 129 -3.52 -8.85 6.82
CA PHE A 129 -3.58 -10.23 6.30
C PHE A 129 -3.66 -11.31 7.41
N ARG A 130 -3.33 -10.97 8.66
CA ARG A 130 -3.48 -11.86 9.83
C ARG A 130 -4.81 -11.61 10.57
N GLY A 131 -5.71 -10.82 10.00
CA GLY A 131 -7.02 -10.52 10.58
C GLY A 131 -7.05 -9.30 11.50
N VAL A 132 -5.97 -8.53 11.63
CA VAL A 132 -6.01 -7.26 12.38
C VAL A 132 -6.86 -6.25 11.61
N GLN A 133 -7.78 -5.59 12.30
CA GLN A 133 -8.72 -4.67 11.66
C GLN A 133 -8.05 -3.35 11.23
N PRO A 134 -8.24 -2.90 9.98
CA PRO A 134 -7.83 -1.56 9.53
C PRO A 134 -8.68 -0.46 10.16
N ARG A 135 -8.11 0.75 10.24
CA ARG A 135 -8.84 1.97 10.63
C ARG A 135 -9.87 2.35 9.56
N SER A 136 -10.87 3.18 9.90
CA SER A 136 -11.92 3.64 8.97
C SER A 136 -11.37 4.16 7.64
N ARG A 137 -10.45 5.14 7.66
CA ARG A 137 -9.80 5.68 6.46
C ARG A 137 -9.16 4.61 5.55
N ALA A 138 -8.57 3.59 6.14
CA ALA A 138 -7.97 2.49 5.38
C ALA A 138 -9.03 1.54 4.79
N ARG A 139 -10.14 1.30 5.50
CA ARG A 139 -11.29 0.53 4.97
C ARG A 139 -11.89 1.21 3.75
N ASP A 140 -12.17 2.50 3.85
CA ASP A 140 -12.73 3.28 2.73
C ASP A 140 -11.80 3.23 1.51
N ARG A 141 -10.49 3.27 1.75
CA ARG A 141 -9.47 3.16 0.71
C ARG A 141 -9.42 1.76 0.08
N ILE A 142 -9.56 0.69 0.87
CA ILE A 142 -9.66 -0.69 0.36
C ILE A 142 -10.85 -0.80 -0.60
N VAL A 143 -12.03 -0.33 -0.18
CA VAL A 143 -13.26 -0.36 -1.00
C VAL A 143 -13.07 0.43 -2.30
N ALA A 144 -12.50 1.63 -2.24
CA ALA A 144 -12.21 2.42 -3.45
C ALA A 144 -11.26 1.70 -4.42
N LEU A 145 -10.22 1.05 -3.90
CA LEU A 145 -9.29 0.25 -4.72
C LEU A 145 -9.96 -1.00 -5.30
N GLU A 146 -10.91 -1.62 -4.60
CA GLU A 146 -11.66 -2.78 -5.12
C GLU A 146 -12.55 -2.38 -6.29
N HIS A 147 -13.23 -1.23 -6.18
CA HIS A 147 -13.98 -0.67 -7.31
C HIS A 147 -13.08 -0.40 -8.51
N PHE A 148 -11.92 0.22 -8.29
CA PHE A 148 -10.93 0.44 -9.35
C PHE A 148 -10.44 -0.89 -9.96
N ALA A 149 -10.14 -1.90 -9.14
CA ALA A 149 -9.68 -3.20 -9.62
C ALA A 149 -10.72 -3.91 -10.48
N GLY A 150 -12.01 -3.80 -10.11
CA GLY A 150 -13.12 -4.29 -10.91
C GLY A 150 -13.22 -3.60 -12.28
N GLU A 151 -13.10 -2.28 -12.33
CA GLU A 151 -13.07 -1.49 -13.57
C GLU A 151 -11.86 -1.86 -14.44
N TRP A 152 -10.68 -2.00 -13.82
CA TRP A 152 -9.43 -2.36 -14.50
C TRP A 152 -9.49 -3.75 -15.16
N VAL A 153 -10.00 -4.75 -14.43
CA VAL A 153 -10.15 -6.12 -14.94
C VAL A 153 -11.21 -6.16 -16.05
N SER A 154 -12.31 -5.44 -15.88
CA SER A 154 -13.40 -5.37 -16.87
C SER A 154 -12.97 -4.68 -18.16
N ALA A 155 -12.03 -3.74 -18.09
CA ALA A 155 -11.39 -3.10 -19.22
C ALA A 155 -10.38 -4.00 -19.96
N GLY A 156 -10.04 -5.18 -19.43
CA GLY A 156 -9.12 -6.12 -20.06
C GLY A 156 -7.66 -5.64 -20.09
N LEU A 157 -7.28 -4.70 -19.22
CA LEU A 157 -5.94 -4.07 -19.21
C LEU A 157 -4.84 -4.96 -18.62
N GLY A 158 -5.16 -6.20 -18.24
CA GLY A 158 -4.20 -7.16 -17.71
C GLY A 158 -3.63 -6.74 -16.35
N SER A 159 -2.32 -6.91 -16.17
CA SER A 159 -1.64 -6.69 -14.89
C SER A 159 -1.41 -5.20 -14.62
N ALA A 160 -2.04 -4.65 -13.58
CA ALA A 160 -1.77 -3.27 -13.16
C ALA A 160 -0.31 -3.08 -12.72
N ARG A 161 0.35 -4.15 -12.26
CA ARG A 161 1.80 -4.16 -11.99
C ARG A 161 2.63 -3.88 -13.24
N ALA A 162 2.27 -4.45 -14.39
CA ALA A 162 2.98 -4.18 -15.65
C ALA A 162 2.78 -2.72 -16.10
N SER A 163 1.63 -2.16 -15.78
CA SER A 163 1.27 -0.76 -16.09
C SER A 163 1.58 0.21 -14.95
N TRP A 164 2.37 -0.19 -13.94
CA TRP A 164 2.62 0.64 -12.75
C TRP A 164 3.24 2.00 -13.08
N HIS A 165 4.08 2.03 -14.13
CA HIS A 165 4.75 3.23 -14.63
C HIS A 165 4.00 3.88 -15.81
N MET A 166 2.82 3.37 -16.18
CA MET A 166 2.00 3.94 -17.24
C MET A 166 1.52 5.34 -16.82
N ARG A 167 1.66 6.30 -17.72
CA ARG A 167 1.25 7.70 -17.52
C ARG A 167 -0.09 7.98 -18.17
N THR A 168 -0.82 8.94 -17.61
CA THR A 168 -2.03 9.46 -18.26
C THR A 168 -1.65 10.27 -19.50
N PRO A 169 -2.15 9.93 -20.70
CA PRO A 169 -1.87 10.69 -21.91
C PRO A 169 -2.44 12.10 -21.85
N GLY A 170 -1.70 13.07 -22.40
CA GLY A 170 -2.17 14.45 -22.52
C GLY A 170 -2.14 15.27 -21.23
N ASP A 171 -1.66 14.72 -20.12
CA ASP A 171 -1.43 15.48 -18.89
C ASP A 171 0.03 15.93 -18.81
N VAL A 172 0.25 17.24 -18.70
CA VAL A 172 1.59 17.85 -18.57
C VAL A 172 2.22 17.48 -17.22
N MET A 173 1.40 17.21 -16.21
CA MET A 173 1.81 16.73 -14.88
C MET A 173 1.50 15.25 -14.73
N SER A 174 1.70 14.47 -15.81
CA SER A 174 1.27 13.08 -15.92
C SER A 174 1.88 12.22 -14.84
N ARG A 175 1.10 12.03 -13.77
CA ARG A 175 1.34 11.05 -12.73
C ARG A 175 1.25 9.66 -13.33
N THR A 176 2.15 8.79 -12.90
CA THR A 176 2.10 7.36 -13.18
C THR A 176 0.93 6.71 -12.44
N LEU A 177 0.48 5.54 -12.92
CA LEU A 177 -0.54 4.75 -12.22
C LEU A 177 -0.15 4.52 -10.76
N GLY A 178 1.12 4.19 -10.49
CA GLY A 178 1.63 4.01 -9.14
C GLY A 178 1.49 5.27 -8.28
N GLU A 179 1.85 6.44 -8.82
CA GLU A 179 1.68 7.72 -8.10
C GLU A 179 0.21 8.06 -7.85
N MET A 180 -0.68 7.76 -8.80
CA MET A 180 -2.12 7.96 -8.64
C MET A 180 -2.70 7.04 -7.55
N LEU A 181 -2.34 5.75 -7.57
CA LEU A 181 -2.79 4.78 -6.58
C LEU A 181 -2.17 5.01 -5.20
N SER A 182 -0.97 5.59 -5.12
CA SER A 182 -0.30 5.91 -3.86
C SER A 182 -0.60 7.33 -3.36
N ALA A 183 -1.41 8.12 -4.06
CA ALA A 183 -1.76 9.49 -3.68
C ALA A 183 -2.62 9.52 -2.39
N GLU A 184 -2.47 10.60 -1.61
CA GLU A 184 -3.22 10.77 -0.35
C GLU A 184 -4.72 10.65 -0.53
N HIS A 185 -5.22 11.26 -1.60
CA HIS A 185 -6.59 11.16 -2.04
C HIS A 185 -6.63 10.40 -3.37
N LEU A 186 -7.41 9.33 -3.42
CA LEU A 186 -7.64 8.56 -4.64
C LEU A 186 -8.58 9.36 -5.55
N ASP A 187 -8.02 9.93 -6.62
CA ASP A 187 -8.82 10.54 -7.68
C ASP A 187 -9.33 9.44 -8.62
N MET A 188 -10.51 8.92 -8.30
CA MET A 188 -11.18 7.88 -9.08
C MET A 188 -11.53 8.35 -10.50
N GLU A 189 -11.74 9.65 -10.71
CA GLU A 189 -12.03 10.18 -12.04
C GLU A 189 -10.79 10.17 -12.92
N ALA A 190 -9.64 10.55 -12.37
CA ALA A 190 -8.36 10.44 -13.06
C ALA A 190 -8.03 8.98 -13.41
N LEU A 191 -8.25 8.03 -12.48
CA LEU A 191 -8.05 6.60 -12.74
C LEU A 191 -8.97 6.10 -13.87
N ARG A 192 -10.23 6.52 -13.90
CA ARG A 192 -11.16 6.21 -15.00
C ARG A 192 -10.74 6.82 -16.33
N ARG A 193 -10.21 8.05 -16.33
CA ARG A 193 -9.63 8.67 -17.54
C ARG A 193 -8.45 7.84 -18.06
N LEU A 194 -7.58 7.37 -17.18
CA LEU A 194 -6.47 6.49 -17.52
C LEU A 194 -6.96 5.15 -18.12
N ILE A 195 -7.95 4.50 -17.51
CA ILE A 195 -8.56 3.27 -18.05
C ILE A 195 -9.12 3.52 -19.45
N ARG A 196 -9.94 4.56 -19.62
CA ARG A 196 -10.53 4.92 -20.92
C ARG A 196 -9.46 5.15 -21.98
N ALA A 197 -8.43 5.91 -21.64
CA ALA A 197 -7.32 6.20 -22.54
C ALA A 197 -6.57 4.92 -22.95
N ALA A 198 -6.33 4.00 -22.00
CA ALA A 198 -5.68 2.72 -22.28
C ALA A 198 -6.57 1.77 -23.12
N THR A 199 -7.89 1.83 -22.99
CA THR A 199 -8.82 1.02 -23.79
C THR A 199 -9.11 1.59 -25.17
N ALA A 200 -8.93 2.89 -25.41
CA ALA A 200 -9.30 3.57 -26.66
C ALA A 200 -8.41 3.22 -27.86
N GLY A 201 -7.57 2.19 -27.76
CA GLY A 201 -6.60 1.80 -28.78
C GLY A 201 -5.21 2.30 -28.43
N PRO A 202 -4.20 1.99 -29.28
CA PRO A 202 -2.81 2.24 -28.96
C PRO A 202 -2.62 3.76 -28.85
N LEU A 203 -2.71 4.26 -27.62
CA LEU A 203 -1.76 5.27 -27.17
C LEU A 203 -0.44 4.80 -27.71
N GLU A 204 0.13 5.57 -28.63
CA GLU A 204 1.42 5.31 -29.22
C GLU A 204 2.40 4.93 -28.10
N LEU A 205 2.49 3.62 -27.80
CA LEU A 205 3.50 2.99 -26.95
C LEU A 205 4.88 3.22 -27.56
N THR A 206 4.92 3.82 -28.76
CA THR A 206 6.05 4.42 -29.45
C THR A 206 6.88 5.34 -28.56
N GLU A 207 6.31 6.04 -27.56
CA GLU A 207 7.11 6.90 -26.67
C GLU A 207 7.54 6.25 -25.35
N LEU A 208 6.96 5.11 -24.95
CA LEU A 208 7.33 4.40 -23.71
C LEU A 208 8.43 3.34 -23.89
N ARG A 209 8.92 3.13 -25.13
CA ARG A 209 10.20 2.42 -25.37
C ARG A 209 11.44 3.34 -25.26
N GLY A 210 11.29 4.58 -24.78
CA GLY A 210 12.37 5.57 -24.74
C GLY A 210 12.82 6.09 -23.37
N ILE A 211 12.31 5.58 -22.24
CA ILE A 211 12.69 6.04 -20.88
C ILE A 211 13.47 4.97 -20.09
N ASP A 212 14.08 4.03 -20.79
CA ASP A 212 15.41 3.56 -20.39
C ASP A 212 16.26 3.75 -21.64
N GLY A 213 17.37 4.48 -21.54
CA GLY A 213 18.38 4.61 -22.59
C GLY A 213 19.12 3.30 -22.86
N PHE A 214 18.37 2.20 -23.01
CA PHE A 214 18.84 0.88 -23.35
C PHE A 214 18.13 0.46 -24.64
N PRO A 215 18.78 0.62 -25.81
CA PRO A 215 18.28 -0.02 -27.01
C PRO A 215 18.10 -1.52 -26.73
N ALA A 216 17.01 -2.12 -27.23
CA ALA A 216 16.74 -3.53 -27.01
C ALA A 216 17.91 -4.44 -27.48
N GLU A 217 18.74 -3.94 -28.40
CA GLU A 217 20.02 -4.54 -28.78
C GLU A 217 21.04 -4.59 -27.63
N ASP A 218 21.19 -3.54 -26.82
CA ASP A 218 22.15 -3.49 -25.71
C ASP A 218 21.76 -4.41 -24.55
N ALA A 219 20.47 -4.69 -24.33
CA ALA A 219 20.04 -5.64 -23.31
C ALA A 219 20.37 -7.09 -23.69
N LEU A 220 20.21 -7.43 -24.97
CA LEU A 220 20.61 -8.72 -25.53
C LEU A 220 22.14 -8.86 -25.56
N GLU A 221 22.84 -7.79 -25.93
CA GLU A 221 24.30 -7.72 -25.96
C GLU A 221 24.89 -7.78 -24.54
N GLN A 222 24.29 -7.10 -23.55
CA GLN A 222 24.68 -7.23 -22.14
C GLN A 222 24.40 -8.63 -21.59
N ARG A 223 23.29 -9.28 -21.99
CA ARG A 223 23.03 -10.68 -21.66
C ARG A 223 24.08 -11.60 -22.27
N ARG A 224 24.47 -11.38 -23.53
CA ARG A 224 25.59 -12.09 -24.18
C ARG A 224 26.90 -11.87 -23.43
N ARG A 225 27.30 -10.62 -23.19
CA ARG A 225 28.53 -10.28 -22.45
C ARG A 225 28.56 -10.87 -21.05
N ARG A 226 27.44 -10.90 -20.32
CA ARG A 226 27.36 -11.56 -19.01
C ARG A 226 27.47 -13.07 -19.14
N ARG A 227 26.81 -13.67 -20.14
CA ARG A 227 26.94 -15.10 -20.41
C ARG A 227 28.37 -15.48 -20.75
N ASP A 228 29.10 -14.66 -21.52
CA ASP A 228 30.49 -14.94 -21.89
C ASP A 228 31.46 -14.64 -20.74
N LYS A 229 31.21 -13.58 -19.95
CA LYS A 229 32.03 -13.25 -18.76
C LYS A 229 31.93 -14.27 -17.64
N TYR A 230 30.78 -14.91 -17.50
CA TYR A 230 30.51 -15.91 -16.45
C TYR A 230 30.30 -17.32 -17.02
N ALA A 231 30.62 -17.56 -18.30
CA ALA A 231 30.70 -18.91 -18.81
C ALA A 231 31.88 -19.59 -18.10
N PRO A 232 31.65 -20.57 -17.22
CA PRO A 232 32.75 -21.29 -16.62
C PRO A 232 33.55 -21.97 -17.73
N SER A 233 34.84 -21.61 -17.84
CA SER A 233 35.78 -22.32 -18.70
C SER A 233 35.93 -23.75 -18.16
N TYR A 234 35.10 -24.64 -18.67
CA TYR A 234 35.22 -26.08 -18.44
C TYR A 234 36.13 -26.77 -19.46
N ALA A 235 36.90 -26.01 -20.24
CA ALA A 235 37.70 -26.54 -21.33
C ALA A 235 39.07 -27.13 -20.92
N ASP A 236 39.56 -26.91 -19.69
CA ASP A 236 40.91 -27.33 -19.28
C ASP A 236 40.94 -28.44 -18.21
N LYS A 237 40.22 -29.54 -18.44
CA LYS A 237 40.40 -30.77 -17.67
C LYS A 237 40.46 -32.00 -18.58
N GLU A 238 41.57 -32.12 -19.31
CA GLU A 238 42.06 -33.40 -19.85
C GLU A 238 43.48 -33.65 -19.36
#